data_AF-A0A6C0LH61-F1
#
_entry.id   AF-A0A6C0LH61-F1
#
_cell.length_a   1.000
_cell.length_b   1.000
_cell.length_c   1.000
_cell.angle_alpha   90.00
_cell.angle_beta   90.00
_cell.angle_gamma   90.00
#
_symmetry.space_group_name_H-M   'P 1'
#
loop_
_entity.id
_entity.type
_entity.pdbx_description
1 polymer ?
#
loop_
_entity_poly.entity_id
_entity_poly.type
_entity_poly.pdbx_seq_one_letter_code
_entity_poly.pdbx_strand_id
1 'polypeptide(L)'
;MGRLNRFIIISIIIISISLILAYEVQAFKPPYDGFDFKTFINDGAEEITVKDIIVGLSFGTALGFVDTLGIWIGLEEMSKYIYGTERFKAAIGNLYSNILGITVGTAVSVIMESLIRPKNRQKPLYLTAIGSIIGAILGIAVGKTFF
;
A
#
# COMPACT_ATOMS: atom_id res chain seq x y z
N MET A 1 29.31 7.82 -0.90
CA MET A 1 28.14 6.91 -0.76
C MET A 1 27.47 6.74 -2.12
N GLY A 2 27.15 5.52 -2.56
CA GLY A 2 26.55 5.28 -3.88
C GLY A 2 25.14 5.86 -4.03
N ARG A 3 24.70 6.13 -5.28
CA ARG A 3 23.36 6.68 -5.58
C ARG A 3 22.23 5.81 -5.03
N LEU A 4 22.37 4.48 -5.12
CA LEU A 4 21.42 3.51 -4.58
C LEU A 4 21.35 3.57 -3.05
N ASN A 5 22.49 3.56 -2.36
CA ASN A 5 22.53 3.62 -0.89
C ASN A 5 21.88 4.91 -0.38
N ARG A 6 22.13 6.04 -1.06
CA ARG A 6 21.47 7.31 -0.73
C ARG A 6 19.95 7.22 -0.91
N PHE A 7 19.47 6.61 -1.99
CA PHE A 7 18.04 6.41 -2.21
C PHE A 7 17.41 5.57 -1.09
N ILE A 8 17.99 4.39 -0.79
CA ILE A 8 17.50 3.50 0.27
C ILE A 8 17.44 4.23 1.62
N ILE A 9 18.49 4.96 1.98
CA ILE A 9 18.55 5.69 3.25
C ILE A 9 17.49 6.79 3.31
N ILE A 10 17.32 7.57 2.24
CA ILE A 10 16.28 8.59 2.18
C ILE A 10 14.89 7.95 2.32
N SER A 11 14.63 6.83 1.65
CA SER A 11 13.35 6.11 1.77
C SER A 11 13.09 5.63 3.20
N ILE A 12 14.10 5.06 3.87
CA ILE A 12 13.98 4.64 5.27
C ILE A 12 13.70 5.85 6.17
N ILE A 13 14.42 6.96 5.98
CA ILE A 13 14.20 8.18 6.77
C ILE A 13 12.78 8.71 6.57
N ILE A 14 12.29 8.79 5.33
CA ILE A 14 10.92 9.25 5.04
C ILE A 14 9.90 8.34 5.72
N ILE A 15 10.02 7.02 5.56
CA ILE A 15 9.09 6.05 6.17
C ILE A 15 9.11 6.17 7.70
N SER A 16 10.29 6.23 8.32
CA SER A 16 10.43 6.36 9.76
C SER A 16 9.84 7.67 10.28
N ILE A 17 10.09 8.80 9.62
CA ILE A 17 9.51 10.09 10.00
C ILE A 17 7.98 10.04 9.86
N SER A 18 7.46 9.50 8.76
CA SER A 18 6.01 9.36 8.57
C SER A 18 5.37 8.49 9.65
N LEU A 19 6.00 7.37 10.04
CA LEU A 19 5.50 6.50 11.11
C LEU A 19 5.56 7.18 12.48
N ILE A 20 6.64 7.88 12.80
CA ILE A 20 6.77 8.63 14.06
C ILE A 20 5.71 9.72 14.12
N LEU A 21 5.56 10.54 13.08
CA LEU A 21 4.53 11.60 13.05
C LEU A 21 3.12 11.02 13.17
N ALA A 22 2.82 9.92 12.49
CA ALA A 22 1.51 9.25 12.59
C ALA A 22 1.26 8.73 14.01
N TYR A 23 2.26 8.11 14.63
CA TYR A 23 2.20 7.64 16.01
C TYR A 23 1.94 8.79 16.99
N GLU A 24 2.73 9.86 16.91
CA GLU A 24 2.58 11.03 17.80
C GLU A 24 1.19 11.65 17.65
N VAL A 25 0.71 11.88 16.42
CA VAL A 25 -0.63 12.43 16.17
C VAL A 25 -1.73 11.56 16.78
N GLN A 26 -1.58 10.24 16.75
CA GLN A 26 -2.56 9.32 17.34
C GLN A 26 -2.45 9.28 18.86
N ALA A 27 -1.24 9.36 19.42
CA ALA A 27 -0.99 9.43 20.85
C ALA A 27 -1.52 10.73 21.51
N PHE A 28 -1.60 11.83 20.76
CA PHE A 28 -2.15 13.10 21.26
C PHE A 28 -3.68 13.10 21.49
N LYS A 29 -4.42 12.09 21.04
CA LYS A 29 -5.87 11.98 21.27
C LYS A 29 -6.14 11.12 22.53
N PRO A 30 -6.66 11.68 23.65
CA PRO A 30 -6.86 10.91 24.89
C PRO A 30 -8.16 10.07 24.90
N PRO A 31 -8.22 8.95 25.64
CA PRO A 31 -7.10 8.18 26.17
C PRO A 31 -7.25 6.66 25.97
N TYR A 32 -6.16 5.98 25.63
CA TYR A 32 -5.95 4.62 26.11
C TYR A 32 -4.72 4.66 27.01
N ASP A 33 -4.93 4.46 28.32
CA ASP A 33 -3.84 4.08 29.21
C ASP A 33 -3.16 2.84 28.58
N GLY A 34 -1.87 2.96 28.28
CA GLY A 34 -1.12 1.87 27.63
C GLY A 34 -1.07 1.89 26.11
N PHE A 35 -1.48 2.98 25.43
CA PHE A 35 -1.18 3.14 23.99
C PHE A 35 0.33 3.21 23.76
N ASP A 36 0.88 2.18 23.15
CA ASP A 36 2.29 2.05 22.81
C ASP A 36 2.49 1.83 21.31
N PHE A 37 3.75 1.82 20.87
CA PHE A 37 4.07 1.61 19.46
C PHE A 37 3.56 0.26 18.93
N LYS A 38 3.51 -0.78 19.77
CA LYS A 38 2.99 -2.08 19.39
C LYS A 38 1.49 -2.02 19.09
N THR A 39 0.73 -1.32 19.93
CA THR A 39 -0.70 -1.07 19.74
C THR A 39 -0.93 -0.26 18.47
N PHE A 40 -0.10 0.75 18.22
CA PHE A 40 -0.13 1.54 16.99
C PHE A 40 0.08 0.72 15.71
N ILE A 41 1.17 -0.05 15.62
CA ILE A 41 1.47 -0.81 14.39
C ILE A 41 0.44 -1.91 14.11
N ASN A 42 -0.26 -2.37 15.15
CA ASN A 42 -1.34 -3.33 15.04
C ASN A 42 -2.72 -2.69 14.87
N ASP A 43 -2.78 -1.35 14.73
CA ASP A 43 -4.00 -0.55 14.60
C ASP A 43 -5.03 -0.88 15.71
N GLY A 44 -4.56 -1.00 16.94
CA GLY A 44 -5.39 -1.30 18.11
C GLY A 44 -5.86 -2.77 18.22
N ALA A 45 -5.43 -3.67 17.33
CA ALA A 45 -5.79 -5.09 17.42
C ALA A 45 -5.12 -5.76 18.65
N GLU A 46 -5.94 -6.21 19.60
CA GLU A 46 -5.48 -6.92 20.81
C GLU A 46 -4.93 -8.32 20.49
N GLU A 47 -5.59 -9.04 19.57
CA GLU A 47 -5.17 -10.36 19.10
C GLU A 47 -5.37 -10.45 17.59
N ILE A 48 -4.26 -10.64 16.86
CA ILE A 48 -4.29 -10.79 15.40
C ILE A 48 -4.63 -12.24 15.06
N THR A 49 -5.77 -12.44 14.40
CA THR A 49 -6.19 -13.74 13.90
C THR A 49 -5.72 -13.97 12.45
N VAL A 50 -5.68 -15.23 12.02
CA VAL A 50 -5.40 -15.58 10.61
C VAL A 50 -6.37 -14.88 9.66
N LYS A 51 -7.63 -14.70 10.08
CA LYS A 51 -8.64 -13.96 9.29
C LYS A 51 -8.24 -12.51 9.10
N ASP A 52 -7.78 -11.83 10.14
CA ASP A 52 -7.32 -10.44 10.05
C ASP A 52 -6.12 -10.31 9.11
N ILE A 53 -5.19 -11.28 9.19
CA ILE A 53 -4.03 -11.37 8.28
C ILE A 53 -4.48 -11.50 6.83
N ILE A 54 -5.38 -12.45 6.53
CA ILE A 54 -5.88 -12.68 5.17
C ILE A 54 -6.49 -11.40 4.59
N VAL A 55 -7.35 -10.73 5.35
CA VAL A 55 -8.02 -9.53 4.82
C VAL A 55 -7.04 -8.37 4.64
N GLY A 56 -6.07 -8.19 5.55
CA GLY A 56 -5.03 -7.15 5.41
C GLY A 56 -4.12 -7.39 4.21
N LEU A 57 -3.69 -8.64 4.02
CA LEU A 57 -2.93 -9.04 2.84
C LEU A 57 -3.75 -8.89 1.55
N SER A 58 -5.05 -9.21 1.58
CA SER A 58 -5.91 -9.11 0.39
C SER A 58 -6.04 -7.68 -0.12
N PHE A 59 -6.22 -6.71 0.78
CA PHE A 59 -6.20 -5.28 0.43
C PHE A 59 -4.86 -4.90 -0.21
N GLY A 60 -3.74 -5.18 0.48
CA GLY A 60 -2.42 -4.84 0.00
C GLY A 60 -2.11 -5.49 -1.34
N THR A 61 -2.38 -6.79 -1.50
CA THR A 61 -2.13 -7.53 -2.74
C THR A 61 -2.94 -7.00 -3.90
N ALA A 62 -4.23 -6.73 -3.71
CA ALA A 62 -5.05 -6.10 -4.76
C ALA A 62 -4.54 -4.70 -5.12
N LEU A 63 -4.23 -3.88 -4.11
CA LEU A 63 -3.66 -2.53 -4.28
C LEU A 63 -2.36 -2.59 -5.10
N GLY A 64 -1.36 -3.34 -4.64
CA GLY A 64 -0.06 -3.41 -5.29
C GLY A 64 -0.11 -4.02 -6.69
N PHE A 65 -0.98 -5.00 -6.91
CA PHE A 65 -1.18 -5.62 -8.22
C PHE A 65 -1.76 -4.63 -9.23
N VAL A 66 -2.85 -3.97 -8.86
CA VAL A 66 -3.54 -3.02 -9.75
C VAL A 66 -2.73 -1.74 -9.92
N ASP A 67 -2.07 -1.24 -8.88
CA ASP A 67 -1.17 -0.09 -9.00
C ASP A 67 -0.01 -0.43 -9.95
N THR A 68 0.61 -1.60 -9.81
CA THR A 68 1.68 -1.97 -10.71
C THR A 68 1.18 -2.12 -12.15
N LEU A 69 0.12 -2.88 -12.40
CA LEU A 69 -0.42 -3.06 -13.75
C LEU A 69 -0.99 -1.78 -14.36
N GLY A 70 -1.59 -0.93 -13.53
CA GLY A 70 -2.15 0.34 -13.92
C GLY A 70 -1.09 1.28 -14.51
N ILE A 71 0.17 1.16 -14.08
CA ILE A 71 1.28 1.89 -14.69
C ILE A 71 1.52 1.43 -16.13
N TRP A 72 1.56 0.12 -16.38
CA TRP A 72 1.77 -0.42 -17.74
C TRP A 72 0.65 0.01 -18.68
N ILE A 73 -0.60 -0.19 -18.26
CA ILE A 73 -1.80 0.22 -19.02
C ILE A 73 -1.81 1.73 -19.24
N GLY A 74 -1.57 2.49 -18.17
CA GLY A 74 -1.58 3.95 -18.22
C GLY A 74 -0.50 4.51 -19.14
N LEU A 75 0.69 3.91 -19.16
CA LEU A 75 1.75 4.29 -20.08
C LEU A 75 1.42 3.91 -21.52
N GLU A 76 0.96 2.69 -21.80
CA GLU A 76 0.62 2.27 -23.15
C GLU A 76 -0.46 3.18 -23.77
N GLU A 77 -1.53 3.47 -23.02
CA GLU A 77 -2.66 4.23 -23.55
C GLU A 77 -2.45 5.74 -23.48
N MET A 78 -2.00 6.27 -22.33
CA MET A 78 -1.90 7.73 -22.18
C MET A 78 -0.68 8.32 -22.86
N SER A 79 0.38 7.55 -23.12
CA SER A 79 1.55 8.07 -23.85
C SER A 79 1.21 8.54 -25.27
N LYS A 80 0.10 8.06 -25.84
CA LYS A 80 -0.43 8.49 -27.14
C LYS A 80 -1.00 9.92 -27.11
N TYR A 81 -1.45 10.38 -25.95
CA TYR A 81 -2.16 11.65 -25.78
C TYR A 81 -1.41 12.67 -24.92
N ILE A 82 -0.46 12.21 -24.10
CA ILE A 82 0.32 13.04 -23.19
C ILE A 82 1.68 13.36 -23.82
N TYR A 83 1.89 14.64 -24.11
CA TYR A 83 3.17 15.16 -24.56
C TYR A 83 4.08 15.50 -23.39
N GLY A 84 5.37 15.15 -23.51
CA GLY A 84 6.36 15.45 -22.49
C GLY A 84 7.47 14.42 -22.43
N THR A 85 8.36 14.59 -21.45
CA THR A 85 9.46 13.65 -21.21
C THR A 85 8.93 12.30 -20.69
N GLU A 86 9.69 11.23 -20.89
CA GLU A 86 9.33 9.89 -20.36
C GLU A 86 9.11 9.89 -18.84
N ARG A 87 9.83 10.74 -18.10
CA ARG A 87 9.61 10.91 -16.65
C ARG A 87 8.24 11.50 -16.33
N PHE A 88 7.76 12.45 -17.15
CA PHE A 88 6.45 13.05 -16.97
C PHE A 88 5.33 12.06 -17.28
N LYS A 89 5.47 11.30 -18.37
CA LYS A 89 4.53 10.21 -18.71
C LYS A 89 4.48 9.17 -17.61
N ALA A 90 5.63 8.75 -17.07
CA ALA A 90 5.71 7.84 -15.93
C ALA A 90 5.02 8.40 -14.67
N ALA A 91 5.17 9.70 -14.39
CA ALA A 91 4.50 10.32 -13.26
C ALA A 91 2.97 10.30 -13.40
N ILE A 92 2.44 10.51 -14.62
CA ILE A 92 1.00 10.44 -14.87
C ILE A 92 0.49 9.00 -14.86
N GLY A 93 1.23 8.06 -15.44
CA GLY A 93 0.94 6.62 -15.34
C GLY A 93 0.83 6.18 -13.88
N ASN A 94 1.76 6.63 -13.04
CA ASN A 94 1.75 6.38 -11.59
C ASN A 94 0.59 7.07 -10.86
N LEU A 95 0.15 8.25 -11.29
CA LEU A 95 -1.03 8.90 -10.70
C LEU A 95 -2.30 8.10 -11.01
N TYR A 96 -2.50 7.72 -12.27
CA TYR A 96 -3.63 6.91 -12.71
C TYR A 96 -3.68 5.56 -11.99
N SER A 97 -2.52 4.90 -11.92
CA SER A 97 -2.41 3.61 -11.27
C SER A 97 -2.73 3.65 -9.77
N ASN A 98 -2.30 4.70 -9.07
CA ASN A 98 -2.61 4.87 -7.65
C ASN A 98 -4.12 4.99 -7.41
N ILE A 99 -4.83 5.74 -8.26
CA ILE A 99 -6.28 5.90 -8.14
C ILE A 99 -6.98 4.55 -8.33
N LEU A 100 -6.60 3.80 -9.36
CA LEU A 100 -7.14 2.46 -9.59
C LEU A 100 -6.80 1.49 -8.45
N GLY A 101 -5.54 1.46 -8.04
CA GLY A 101 -5.03 0.59 -6.99
C GLY A 101 -5.76 0.80 -5.67
N ILE A 102 -5.92 2.06 -5.24
CA ILE A 102 -6.66 2.40 -4.01
C ILE A 102 -8.12 1.97 -4.14
N THR A 103 -8.77 2.29 -5.26
CA THR A 103 -10.20 1.99 -5.47
C THR A 103 -10.46 0.48 -5.45
N VAL A 104 -9.68 -0.29 -6.22
CA VAL A 104 -9.84 -1.75 -6.30
C VAL A 104 -9.40 -2.41 -4.99
N GLY A 105 -8.30 -1.97 -4.39
CA GLY A 105 -7.85 -2.45 -3.08
C GLY A 105 -8.97 -2.30 -2.04
N THR A 106 -9.57 -1.11 -1.93
CA THR A 106 -10.68 -0.85 -1.01
C THR A 106 -11.88 -1.76 -1.30
N ALA A 107 -12.28 -1.91 -2.56
CA ALA A 107 -13.39 -2.80 -2.93
C ALA A 107 -13.12 -4.26 -2.54
N VAL A 108 -11.91 -4.77 -2.80
CA VAL A 108 -11.49 -6.11 -2.38
C VAL A 108 -11.52 -6.25 -0.85
N SER A 109 -11.06 -5.25 -0.10
CA SER A 109 -11.16 -5.29 1.37
C SER A 109 -12.60 -5.41 1.84
N VAL A 110 -13.53 -4.62 1.28
CA VAL A 110 -14.97 -4.68 1.62
C VAL A 110 -15.55 -6.06 1.35
N ILE A 111 -15.22 -6.66 0.20
CA ILE A 111 -15.67 -8.01 -0.15
C ILE A 111 -15.10 -9.04 0.85
N MET A 112 -13.79 -8.98 1.12
CA MET A 112 -13.11 -9.95 1.98
C MET A 112 -13.57 -9.85 3.44
N GLU A 113 -13.83 -8.64 3.94
CA GLU A 113 -14.43 -8.42 5.27
C GLU A 113 -15.83 -9.02 5.35
N SER A 114 -16.63 -8.88 4.29
CA SER A 114 -17.99 -9.42 4.22
C SER A 114 -18.00 -10.96 4.22
N LEU A 115 -17.05 -11.58 3.53
CA LEU A 115 -16.94 -13.03 3.39
C LEU A 115 -16.35 -13.71 4.63
N ILE A 116 -15.24 -13.18 5.16
CA ILE A 116 -14.45 -13.88 6.18
C ILE A 116 -14.86 -13.46 7.60
N ARG A 117 -15.41 -12.25 7.74
CA ARG A 117 -15.83 -11.63 9.00
C ARG A 117 -14.69 -11.67 10.03
N PRO A 118 -13.62 -10.86 9.82
CA PRO A 118 -12.47 -10.81 10.72
C PRO A 118 -12.89 -10.38 12.14
N LYS A 119 -12.09 -10.78 13.14
CA LYS A 119 -12.35 -10.44 14.55
C LYS A 119 -12.17 -8.94 14.75
N ASN A 120 -11.13 -8.37 14.14
CA ASN A 120 -10.80 -6.97 14.22
C ASN A 120 -11.24 -6.26 12.94
N ARG A 121 -11.90 -5.10 13.07
CA ARG A 121 -12.20 -4.24 11.92
C ARG A 121 -10.93 -3.58 11.39
N GLN A 122 -10.07 -3.18 12.32
CA GLN A 122 -8.75 -2.61 12.06
C GLN A 122 -7.70 -3.72 11.97
N LYS A 123 -6.66 -3.50 11.18
CA LYS A 123 -5.66 -4.53 10.85
C LYS A 123 -4.26 -3.95 10.94
N PRO A 124 -3.26 -4.76 11.32
CA PRO A 124 -1.90 -4.28 11.40
C PRO A 124 -1.42 -3.58 10.13
N LEU A 125 -0.85 -2.39 10.31
CA LEU A 125 -0.47 -1.47 9.22
C LEU A 125 0.51 -2.13 8.24
N TYR A 126 1.38 -3.00 8.75
CA TYR A 126 2.39 -3.69 7.95
C TYR A 126 1.81 -4.76 7.00
N LEU A 127 0.61 -5.28 7.26
CA LEU A 127 0.00 -6.29 6.38
C LEU A 127 -0.32 -5.73 5.01
N THR A 128 -0.79 -4.48 4.97
CA THR A 128 -0.98 -3.75 3.71
C THR A 128 0.33 -3.63 2.95
N ALA A 129 1.42 -3.23 3.62
CA ALA A 129 2.72 -3.08 2.98
C ALA A 129 3.26 -4.41 2.41
N ILE A 130 3.19 -5.49 3.18
CA ILE A 130 3.59 -6.84 2.74
C ILE A 130 2.73 -7.29 1.55
N GLY A 131 1.41 -7.14 1.68
CA GLY A 131 0.46 -7.46 0.62
C GLY A 131 0.78 -6.70 -0.66
N SER A 132 1.06 -5.40 -0.58
CA SER A 132 1.40 -4.56 -1.74
C SER A 132 2.68 -5.00 -2.44
N ILE A 133 3.68 -5.49 -1.72
CA ILE A 133 4.88 -6.07 -2.34
C ILE A 133 4.52 -7.33 -3.13
N ILE A 134 3.73 -8.23 -2.54
CA ILE A 134 3.27 -9.46 -3.21
C ILE A 134 2.47 -9.10 -4.47
N GLY A 135 1.51 -8.18 -4.33
CA GLY A 135 0.70 -7.69 -5.42
C GLY A 135 1.54 -7.09 -6.55
N ALA A 136 2.51 -6.24 -6.20
CA ALA A 136 3.39 -5.60 -7.17
C ALA A 136 4.23 -6.61 -7.95
N ILE A 137 4.78 -7.64 -7.29
CA ILE A 137 5.53 -8.71 -7.96
C ILE A 137 4.63 -9.44 -8.98
N LEU A 138 3.39 -9.77 -8.58
CA LEU A 138 2.42 -10.37 -9.49
C LEU A 138 2.07 -9.44 -10.65
N GLY A 139 1.92 -8.15 -10.38
CA GLY A 139 1.64 -7.12 -11.38
C GLY A 139 2.78 -6.97 -12.38
N ILE A 140 4.04 -7.02 -11.93
CA ILE A 140 5.22 -7.02 -12.83
C ILE A 140 5.20 -8.26 -13.73
N ALA A 141 4.92 -9.44 -13.16
CA ALA A 141 4.89 -10.68 -13.92
C ALA A 141 3.81 -10.67 -15.02
N VAL A 142 2.61 -10.17 -14.70
CA VAL A 142 1.53 -10.01 -15.68
C VAL A 142 1.87 -8.91 -16.68
N GLY A 143 2.32 -7.74 -16.21
CA GLY A 143 2.66 -6.59 -17.04
C GLY A 143 3.65 -6.95 -18.14
N LYS A 144 4.78 -7.55 -17.75
CA LYS A 144 5.82 -8.03 -18.68
C LYS A 144 5.32 -9.04 -19.72
N THR A 145 4.25 -9.78 -19.43
CA THR A 145 3.74 -10.83 -20.32
C THR A 145 2.78 -10.27 -21.38
N PHE A 146 2.03 -9.22 -21.05
CA PHE A 146 0.92 -8.72 -21.86
C PHE A 146 1.15 -7.31 -22.45
N PHE A 147 2.19 -6.61 -21.99
CA PHE A 147 2.56 -5.24 -22.37
C PHE A 147 4.07 -5.18 -22.69
#